data_AF-A0A356YZB0-F1
#
_entry.id   AF-A0A356YZB0-F1
#
_cell.length_a   1.000
_cell.length_b   1.000
_cell.length_c   1.000
_cell.angle_alpha   90.00
_cell.angle_beta   90.00
_cell.angle_gamma   90.00
#
_symmetry.space_group_name_H-M   'P 1'
#
loop_
_entity.id
_entity.type
_entity.pdbx_description
1 polymer ?
#
loop_
_entity_poly.entity_id
_entity_poly.type
_entity_poly.pdbx_seq_one_letter_code
_entity_poly.pdbx_strand_id
1 'polypeptide(L)'
;MKTRPVILVVVTLIIGFFLGMLTSAQIRNYRLKPVRVFYSEEKFRQGMYQAIQPDEGQKVKIDAILDKYSKMNSEATAAFRKEFETRMDKFRNELDSNLTPEQIVRLKELDEQRRKMMKSHRNGRRNDYDEHKRGERQRPGSDTAGLRNTE
;
A
#
# COMPACT_ATOMS: atom_id res chain seq x y z
N MET A 1 13.40 -3.64 -49.82
CA MET A 1 12.89 -4.77 -48.99
C MET A 1 11.38 -4.64 -48.89
N LYS A 2 10.62 -5.74 -48.92
CA LYS A 2 9.14 -5.72 -48.89
C LYS A 2 8.70 -5.15 -47.53
N THR A 3 8.36 -3.86 -47.48
CA THR A 3 8.03 -3.11 -46.24
C THR A 3 6.68 -3.49 -45.65
N ARG A 4 5.72 -3.90 -46.50
CA ARG A 4 4.37 -4.31 -46.09
C ARG A 4 4.35 -5.46 -45.06
N PRO A 5 5.06 -6.58 -45.25
CA PRO A 5 5.10 -7.65 -44.25
C PRO A 5 5.80 -7.24 -42.95
N VAL A 6 6.81 -6.36 -43.01
CA VAL A 6 7.51 -5.87 -41.81
C VAL A 6 6.57 -5.05 -40.92
N ILE A 7 5.76 -4.17 -41.52
CA ILE A 7 4.76 -3.37 -40.78
C ILE A 7 3.74 -4.28 -40.08
N LEU A 8 3.30 -5.34 -40.74
CA LEU A 8 2.32 -6.28 -40.19
C LEU A 8 2.90 -7.01 -38.96
N VAL A 9 4.16 -7.44 -39.01
CA VAL A 9 4.87 -8.05 -37.88
C VAL A 9 5.03 -7.05 -36.72
N VAL A 10 5.37 -5.79 -37.01
CA VAL A 10 5.51 -4.77 -35.95
C VAL A 10 4.17 -4.50 -35.26
N VAL A 11 3.09 -4.39 -36.02
CA VAL A 11 1.74 -4.13 -35.47
C VAL A 11 1.28 -5.28 -34.57
N THR A 12 1.45 -6.54 -34.99
CA THR A 12 1.06 -7.68 -34.16
C THR A 12 1.90 -7.80 -32.90
N LEU A 13 3.18 -7.44 -32.96
CA LEU A 13 4.08 -7.42 -31.80
C LEU A 13 3.68 -6.35 -30.78
N ILE A 14 3.32 -5.15 -31.26
CA ILE A 14 2.80 -4.06 -30.41
C ILE A 14 1.50 -4.49 -29.72
N ILE A 15 0.57 -5.11 -30.46
CA ILE A 15 -0.70 -5.59 -29.89
C ILE A 15 -0.43 -6.68 -28.83
N GLY A 16 0.42 -7.65 -29.12
CA GLY A 16 0.80 -8.69 -28.17
C GLY A 16 1.47 -8.13 -26.91
N PHE A 17 2.32 -7.11 -27.05
CA PHE A 17 2.97 -6.43 -25.93
C PHE A 17 1.95 -5.74 -25.02
N PHE A 18 1.00 -4.99 -25.59
CA PHE A 18 -0.04 -4.34 -24.80
C PHE A 18 -0.96 -5.33 -24.10
N LEU A 19 -1.34 -6.42 -24.77
CA LEU A 19 -2.13 -7.50 -24.15
C LEU A 19 -1.38 -8.18 -23.00
N GLY A 20 -0.09 -8.48 -23.18
CA GLY A 20 0.75 -9.05 -22.13
C GLY A 20 0.89 -8.12 -20.92
N MET A 21 1.09 -6.82 -21.16
CA MET A 21 1.19 -5.81 -20.10
C MET A 21 -0.12 -5.65 -19.31
N LEU A 22 -1.27 -5.57 -20.01
CA LEU A 22 -2.58 -5.46 -19.35
C LEU A 22 -2.88 -6.69 -18.48
N THR A 23 -2.63 -7.88 -19.02
CA THR A 23 -2.90 -9.14 -18.32
C THR A 23 -2.03 -9.26 -17.06
N SER A 24 -0.76 -8.88 -17.15
CA SER A 24 0.16 -8.84 -15.99
C SER A 24 -0.32 -7.86 -14.91
N ALA A 25 -0.80 -6.68 -15.31
CA ALA A 25 -1.33 -5.69 -14.37
C ALA A 25 -2.62 -6.16 -13.67
N GLN A 26 -3.52 -6.81 -14.40
CA GLN A 26 -4.75 -7.38 -13.84
C GLN A 26 -4.46 -8.52 -12.86
N ILE A 27 -3.59 -9.46 -13.21
CA ILE A 27 -3.20 -10.57 -12.33
C ILE A 27 -2.56 -10.03 -11.05
N ARG A 28 -1.66 -9.05 -11.16
CA ARG A 28 -1.02 -8.41 -10.00
C ARG A 28 -2.05 -7.74 -9.09
N ASN A 29 -3.00 -7.00 -9.65
CA ASN A 29 -4.04 -6.35 -8.83
C ASN A 29 -5.00 -7.35 -8.18
N TYR A 30 -5.36 -8.44 -8.85
CA TYR A 30 -6.28 -9.44 -8.29
C TYR A 30 -5.62 -10.28 -7.19
N ARG A 31 -4.36 -10.71 -7.40
CA ARG A 31 -3.61 -11.54 -6.44
C ARG A 31 -3.06 -10.75 -5.25
N LEU A 32 -2.72 -9.46 -5.41
CA LEU A 32 -2.14 -8.66 -4.32
C LEU A 32 -3.17 -7.89 -3.47
N LYS A 33 -4.42 -7.74 -3.95
CA LYS A 33 -5.52 -7.18 -3.14
C LYS A 33 -5.72 -7.91 -1.80
N PRO A 34 -5.84 -9.25 -1.75
CA PRO A 34 -6.05 -9.96 -0.48
C PRO A 34 -4.84 -9.82 0.46
N VAL A 35 -3.62 -9.83 -0.07
CA VAL A 35 -2.39 -9.70 0.73
C VAL A 35 -2.32 -8.32 1.42
N ARG A 36 -2.79 -7.25 0.77
CA ARG A 36 -2.80 -5.90 1.38
C ARG A 36 -3.74 -5.76 2.56
N VAL A 37 -4.78 -6.58 2.68
CA VAL A 37 -5.74 -6.53 3.81
C VAL A 37 -5.06 -6.94 5.12
N PHE A 38 -4.06 -7.83 5.06
CA PHE A 38 -3.31 -8.28 6.24
C PHE A 38 -2.18 -7.33 6.68
N TYR A 39 -1.86 -6.31 5.89
CA TYR A 39 -0.76 -5.38 6.20
C TYR A 39 -1.18 -4.17 7.03
N SER A 40 -2.48 -3.90 7.14
CA SER A 40 -3.02 -2.82 7.97
C SER A 40 -3.78 -3.44 9.13
N GLU A 41 -3.39 -3.07 10.35
CA GLU A 41 -4.02 -3.54 11.59
C GLU A 41 -5.54 -3.38 11.57
N GLU A 42 -6.03 -2.23 11.11
CA GLU A 42 -7.47 -1.95 10.99
C GLU A 42 -8.14 -2.88 9.97
N LYS A 43 -7.51 -3.13 8.82
CA LYS A 43 -8.06 -4.01 7.80
C LYS A 43 -8.05 -5.48 8.22
N PHE A 44 -7.04 -5.89 8.98
CA PHE A 44 -6.99 -7.21 9.58
C PHE A 44 -8.08 -7.38 10.65
N ARG A 45 -8.24 -6.40 11.54
CA ARG A 45 -9.31 -6.37 12.56
C ARG A 45 -10.69 -6.44 11.90
N GLN A 46 -10.93 -5.62 10.87
CA GLN A 46 -12.18 -5.61 10.13
C GLN A 46 -12.44 -6.95 9.43
N GLY A 47 -11.44 -7.53 8.75
CA GLY A 47 -11.56 -8.83 8.11
C GLY A 47 -11.84 -9.95 9.10
N MET A 48 -11.25 -9.89 10.29
CA MET A 48 -11.51 -10.84 11.36
C MET A 48 -12.94 -10.72 11.86
N TYR A 49 -13.42 -9.52 12.21
CA TYR A 49 -14.80 -9.35 12.65
C TYR A 49 -15.85 -9.76 11.62
N GLN A 50 -15.58 -9.53 10.34
CA GLN A 50 -16.45 -10.01 9.27
C GLN A 50 -16.50 -11.54 9.20
N ALA A 51 -15.39 -12.23 9.47
CA ALA A 51 -15.30 -13.68 9.41
C ALA A 51 -15.92 -14.37 10.63
N ILE A 52 -15.64 -13.88 11.84
CA ILE A 52 -16.05 -14.53 13.09
C ILE A 52 -17.34 -13.98 13.71
N GLN A 53 -17.83 -12.82 13.23
CA GLN A 53 -19.08 -12.18 13.66
C GLN A 53 -19.33 -12.23 15.18
N PRO A 54 -18.42 -11.68 16.01
CA PRO A 54 -18.48 -11.83 17.45
C PRO A 54 -19.61 -11.01 18.08
N ASP A 55 -20.18 -11.54 19.16
CA ASP A 55 -21.11 -10.80 20.02
C ASP A 55 -20.41 -9.66 20.79
N GLU A 56 -21.18 -8.78 21.44
CA GLU A 56 -20.63 -7.61 22.15
C GLU A 56 -19.70 -7.98 23.32
N GLY A 57 -19.95 -9.09 24.01
CA GLY A 57 -19.09 -9.55 25.11
C GLY A 57 -17.79 -10.20 24.60
N GLN A 58 -17.84 -10.84 23.44
CA GLN A 58 -16.69 -11.42 22.75
C GLN A 58 -15.81 -10.36 22.12
N LYS A 59 -16.40 -9.28 21.57
CA LYS A 59 -15.64 -8.16 20.98
C LYS A 59 -14.60 -7.60 21.93
N VAL A 60 -14.98 -7.32 23.18
CA VAL A 60 -14.07 -6.77 24.20
C VAL A 60 -12.87 -7.70 24.44
N LYS A 61 -13.10 -9.01 24.50
CA LYS A 61 -12.04 -10.01 24.68
C LYS A 61 -11.14 -10.11 23.45
N ILE A 62 -11.74 -10.07 22.26
CA ILE A 62 -11.00 -10.15 20.99
C ILE A 62 -10.19 -8.89 20.75
N ASP A 63 -10.71 -7.69 21.08
CA ASP A 63 -9.99 -6.43 21.02
C ASP A 63 -8.70 -6.49 21.86
N ALA A 64 -8.81 -6.95 23.11
CA ALA A 64 -7.64 -7.10 23.98
C ALA A 64 -6.59 -8.07 23.41
N ILE A 65 -7.02 -9.14 22.74
CA ILE A 65 -6.12 -10.07 22.04
C ILE A 65 -5.47 -9.37 20.85
N LEU A 66 -6.25 -8.71 20.00
CA LEU A 66 -5.76 -8.03 18.81
C LEU A 66 -4.76 -6.93 19.14
N ASP A 67 -5.03 -6.11 20.16
CA ASP A 67 -4.13 -5.06 20.60
C ASP A 67 -2.78 -5.63 21.07
N LYS A 68 -2.81 -6.73 21.84
CA LYS A 68 -1.60 -7.41 22.30
C LYS A 68 -0.74 -7.87 21.13
N TYR A 69 -1.33 -8.56 20.16
CA TYR A 69 -0.59 -9.09 19.01
C TYR A 69 -0.19 -8.01 18.01
N SER A 70 -0.99 -6.96 17.86
CA SER A 70 -0.63 -5.77 17.09
C SER A 70 0.64 -5.12 17.64
N LYS A 71 0.68 -4.89 18.96
CA LYS A 71 1.86 -4.32 19.63
C LYS A 71 3.10 -5.19 19.40
N MET A 72 3.01 -6.49 19.65
CA MET A 72 4.12 -7.42 19.43
C MET A 72 4.60 -7.41 17.96
N ASN A 73 3.68 -7.37 17.00
CA ASN A 73 4.04 -7.32 15.59
C ASN A 73 4.67 -5.97 15.20
N SER A 74 4.21 -4.87 15.79
CA SER A 74 4.79 -3.54 15.59
C SER A 74 6.23 -3.46 16.11
N GLU A 75 6.48 -4.05 17.28
CA GLU A 75 7.81 -4.15 17.90
C GLU A 75 8.74 -5.04 17.06
N ALA A 76 8.27 -6.23 16.64
CA ALA A 76 9.02 -7.13 15.76
C ALA A 76 9.37 -6.46 14.42
N THR A 77 8.42 -5.72 13.83
CA THR A 77 8.65 -4.97 12.59
C THR A 77 9.66 -3.84 12.80
N ALA A 78 9.60 -3.14 13.93
CA ALA A 78 10.56 -2.09 14.26
C ALA A 78 11.98 -2.65 14.45
N ALA A 79 12.11 -3.76 15.18
CA ALA A 79 13.37 -4.48 15.36
C ALA A 79 13.94 -4.96 14.02
N PHE A 80 13.12 -5.61 13.20
CA PHE A 80 13.50 -6.05 11.86
C PHE A 80 13.99 -4.89 10.99
N ARG A 81 13.30 -3.75 10.99
CA ARG A 81 13.73 -2.55 10.24
C ARG A 81 15.11 -2.07 10.68
N LYS A 82 15.34 -1.99 12.00
CA LYS A 82 16.61 -1.55 12.57
C LYS A 82 17.75 -2.51 12.23
N GLU A 83 17.51 -3.81 12.34
CA GLU A 83 18.48 -4.83 11.96
C GLU A 83 18.77 -4.79 10.46
N PHE A 84 17.73 -4.66 9.63
CA PHE A 84 17.86 -4.59 8.19
C PHE A 84 18.67 -3.35 7.77
N GLU A 85 18.41 -2.19 8.36
CA GLU A 85 19.18 -0.96 8.13
C GLU A 85 20.66 -1.17 8.50
N THR A 86 20.92 -1.74 9.67
CA THR A 86 22.29 -2.05 10.10
C THR A 86 23.01 -3.00 9.14
N ARG A 87 22.33 -4.04 8.64
CA ARG A 87 22.89 -4.98 7.65
C ARG A 87 23.14 -4.30 6.32
N MET A 88 22.23 -3.42 5.90
CA MET A 88 22.37 -2.67 4.65
C MET A 88 23.54 -1.69 4.70
N ASP A 89 23.77 -1.04 5.85
CA ASP A 89 24.93 -0.16 6.05
C ASP A 89 26.25 -0.93 5.96
N LYS A 90 26.31 -2.11 6.60
CA LYS A 90 27.48 -2.99 6.49
C LYS A 90 27.74 -3.43 5.05
N PHE A 91 26.68 -3.91 4.37
CA PHE A 91 26.74 -4.26 2.96
C PHE A 91 27.23 -3.09 2.10
N ARG A 92 26.76 -1.86 2.38
CA ARG A 92 27.17 -0.66 1.64
C ARG A 92 28.66 -0.36 1.83
N ASN A 93 29.16 -0.45 3.07
CA ASN A 93 30.56 -0.20 3.40
C ASN A 93 31.50 -1.26 2.78
N GLU A 94 31.11 -2.53 2.84
CA GLU A 94 31.86 -3.62 2.21
C GLU A 94 31.89 -3.45 0.68
N LEU A 95 30.77 -3.05 0.07
CA LEU A 95 30.70 -2.81 -1.36
C LEU A 95 31.53 -1.59 -1.77
N ASP A 96 31.43 -0.46 -1.07
CA ASP A 96 32.19 0.76 -1.37
C ASP A 96 33.70 0.55 -1.28
N SER A 97 34.16 -0.36 -0.41
CA SER A 97 35.59 -0.73 -0.29
C SER A 97 36.15 -1.43 -1.52
N ASN A 98 35.29 -1.91 -2.43
CA ASN A 98 35.67 -2.64 -3.64
C ASN A 98 35.34 -1.86 -4.93
N LEU A 99 34.83 -0.64 -4.82
CA LEU A 99 34.39 0.17 -5.96
C LEU A 99 35.35 1.33 -6.23
N THR A 100 35.42 1.75 -7.49
CA THR A 100 36.12 2.99 -7.84
C THR A 100 35.33 4.21 -7.37
N PRO A 101 35.98 5.36 -7.11
CA PRO A 101 35.28 6.58 -6.70
C PRO A 101 34.14 6.99 -7.64
N GLU A 102 34.31 6.79 -8.95
CA GLU A 102 33.29 7.08 -9.97
C GLU A 102 32.06 6.17 -9.84
N GLN A 103 32.25 4.89 -9.50
CA GLN A 103 31.16 3.93 -9.30
C GLN A 103 30.37 4.24 -8.02
N ILE A 104 31.05 4.70 -6.96
CA ILE A 104 30.42 5.11 -5.70
C ILE A 104 29.48 6.30 -5.93
N VAL A 105 29.89 7.28 -6.74
CA VAL A 105 29.06 8.45 -7.08
C VAL A 105 27.80 8.03 -7.83
N ARG A 106 27.93 7.18 -8.87
CA ARG A 106 26.76 6.68 -9.63
C ARG A 106 25.78 5.90 -8.75
N LEU A 107 26.29 5.12 -7.79
CA LEU A 107 25.45 4.34 -6.89
C LEU A 107 24.69 5.25 -5.90
N LYS A 108 25.34 6.31 -5.39
CA LYS A 108 24.68 7.32 -4.54
C LYS A 108 23.55 8.05 -5.26
N GLU A 109 23.74 8.41 -6.53
CA GLU A 109 22.69 9.06 -7.34
C GLU A 109 21.46 8.15 -7.51
N LEU A 110 21.68 6.85 -7.74
CA LEU A 110 20.61 5.86 -7.90
C LEU A 110 19.81 5.70 -6.59
N ASP A 111 20.50 5.66 -5.45
CA ASP A 111 19.87 5.62 -4.13
C ASP A 111 19.05 6.88 -3.83
N GLU A 112 19.58 8.05 -4.17
CA GLU A 112 18.88 9.32 -3.97
C GLU A 112 17.62 9.42 -4.84
N GLN A 113 17.69 8.97 -6.10
CA GLN A 113 16.54 8.88 -6.99
C GLN A 113 15.46 7.94 -6.43
N ARG A 114 15.84 6.75 -5.95
CA ARG A 114 14.92 5.82 -5.26
C ARG A 114 14.26 6.48 -4.05
N ARG A 115 15.04 7.19 -3.23
CA ARG A 115 14.53 7.88 -2.04
C ARG A 115 13.55 9.00 -2.42
N LYS A 116 13.81 9.76 -3.47
CA LYS A 116 12.90 10.79 -4.01
C LYS A 116 11.58 10.17 -4.50
N MET A 117 11.64 9.05 -5.23
CA MET A 117 10.44 8.34 -5.67
C MET A 117 9.61 7.79 -4.50
N MET A 118 10.24 7.27 -3.44
CA MET A 118 9.50 6.80 -2.26
C MET A 118 8.83 7.94 -1.49
N LYS A 119 9.48 9.11 -1.40
CA LYS A 119 8.90 10.31 -0.77
C LYS A 119 7.69 10.83 -1.55
N SER A 120 7.75 10.88 -2.88
CA SER A 120 6.62 11.34 -3.69
C SER A 120 5.39 10.42 -3.56
N HIS A 121 5.58 9.10 -3.49
CA HIS A 121 4.49 8.14 -3.28
C HIS A 121 3.83 8.24 -1.89
N ARG A 122 4.57 8.67 -0.86
CA ARG A 122 4.00 8.93 0.46
C ARG A 122 3.14 10.19 0.48
N ASN A 123 3.54 11.23 -0.24
CA ASN A 123 2.77 12.48 -0.32
C ASN A 123 1.50 12.32 -1.17
N GLY A 124 1.56 11.57 -2.28
CA GLY A 124 0.38 11.32 -3.12
C GLY A 124 -0.76 10.59 -2.41
N ARG A 125 -0.44 9.66 -1.50
CA ARG A 125 -1.46 8.92 -0.73
C ARG A 125 -2.14 9.74 0.37
N ARG A 126 -1.60 10.90 0.77
CA ARG A 126 -2.19 11.73 1.83
C ARG A 126 -3.39 12.52 1.32
N ASN A 127 -3.37 12.93 0.04
CA ASN A 127 -4.45 13.71 -0.56
C ASN A 127 -5.75 12.91 -0.76
N ASP A 128 -5.67 11.61 -1.08
CA ASP A 128 -6.88 10.78 -1.29
C ASP A 128 -7.71 10.55 -0.02
N TYR A 129 -7.13 10.64 1.18
CA TYR A 129 -7.86 10.44 2.44
C TYR A 129 -8.56 11.70 2.94
N ASP A 130 -8.09 12.89 2.57
CA ASP A 130 -8.70 14.16 3.01
C ASP A 130 -9.89 14.58 2.14
N GLU A 131 -9.99 14.09 0.90
CA GLU A 131 -11.08 14.44 -0.02
C GLU A 131 -12.40 13.75 0.36
N HIS A 132 -12.35 12.52 0.90
CA HIS A 132 -13.55 11.81 1.37
C HIS A 132 -14.16 12.36 2.66
N LYS A 133 -13.39 13.04 3.52
CA LYS A 133 -13.90 13.55 4.81
C LYS A 133 -14.61 14.90 4.71
N ARG A 134 -14.52 15.60 3.58
CA ARG A 134 -15.22 16.90 3.37
C ARG A 134 -16.64 16.76 2.80
N GLY A 135 -17.01 15.58 2.27
CA GLY A 135 -18.33 15.35 1.67
C GLY A 135 -19.48 15.02 2.64
N GLU A 136 -19.18 14.64 3.90
CA GLU A 136 -20.20 14.12 4.83
C GLU A 136 -20.81 15.15 5.80
N ARG A 137 -20.43 16.43 5.73
CA ARG A 137 -20.95 17.49 6.63
C ARG A 137 -22.12 18.31 6.09
N GLN A 138 -22.66 17.99 4.91
CA GLN A 138 -23.88 18.64 4.39
C GLN A 138 -24.97 17.61 4.11
N ARG A 139 -25.64 17.16 5.17
CA ARG A 139 -27.03 16.73 5.08
C ARG A 139 -27.91 17.81 5.74
N PRO A 140 -28.63 18.63 4.97
CA PRO A 140 -29.69 19.47 5.50
C PRO A 140 -30.99 18.65 5.60
N GLY A 141 -31.75 18.85 6.67
CA GLY A 141 -33.17 18.48 6.74
C GLY A 141 -33.47 17.14 7.41
N SER A 142 -33.74 17.19 8.72
CA SER A 142 -34.77 16.34 9.31
C SER A 142 -35.63 17.22 10.20
N ASP A 143 -36.68 17.77 9.58
CA ASP A 143 -37.82 18.40 10.25
C ASP A 143 -38.46 17.37 11.18
N THR A 144 -38.22 17.49 12.48
CA THR A 144 -39.09 16.91 13.50
C THR A 144 -40.15 17.94 13.86
N ALA A 145 -41.16 18.04 12.99
CA ALA A 145 -42.43 18.66 13.32
C ALA A 145 -43.24 17.73 14.22
N GLY A 146 -43.59 18.24 15.41
CA GLY A 146 -44.89 18.02 16.04
C GLY A 146 -45.16 16.68 16.72
N LEU A 147 -44.94 16.62 18.03
CA LEU A 147 -45.92 15.99 18.92
C LEU A 147 -46.28 16.96 20.05
N ARG A 148 -47.55 17.35 19.96
CA ARG A 148 -48.37 18.25 20.76
C ARG A 148 -48.41 17.80 22.23
N ASN A 149 -48.23 18.76 23.12
CA ASN A 149 -48.81 18.73 24.47
C ASN A 149 -50.33 18.81 24.33
N THR A 150 -51.05 17.95 25.05
CA THR A 150 -52.37 18.28 25.59
C THR A 150 -52.48 17.69 26.99
N GLU A 151 -53.03 18.53 27.85
CA GLU A 151 -53.45 18.34 29.24
C GLU A 151 -54.34 17.10 29.46
#